data_AF-A0A957NL71-F1
#
_entry.id   AF-A0A957NL71-F1
#
_cell.length_a   1.000
_cell.length_b   1.000
_cell.length_c   1.000
_cell.angle_alpha   90.00
_cell.angle_beta   90.00
_cell.angle_gamma   90.00
#
_symmetry.space_group_name_H-M   'P 1'
#
loop_
_entity.id
_entity.type
_entity.pdbx_description
1 polymer ?
#
loop_
_entity_poly.entity_id
_entity_poly.type
_entity_poly.pdbx_seq_one_letter_code
_entity_poly.pdbx_strand_id
1 'polypeptide(L)'
;MNSNTSRYLLAYLLWFVSIVLAFVNLLKWRSSAMIILGITSWDRYLEHALNQFGFLFLAILGLIIIVFTEFYYRTGVEKNQLFRRFFLITLIELILLTLADLAYVVGSIVLNFFAPQSLIILIVELLLCGVVFVLYRRTPPPMELSN
;
A
#
# COMPACT_ATOMS: atom_id res chain seq x y z
N MET A 1 23.23 24.40 -5.56
CA MET A 1 21.88 24.07 -5.02
C MET A 1 22.12 23.34 -3.69
N ASN A 2 21.66 23.88 -2.56
CA ASN A 2 22.00 23.34 -1.23
C ASN A 2 21.60 21.85 -1.13
N SER A 3 22.51 21.02 -0.64
CA SER A 3 22.33 19.56 -0.51
C SER A 3 21.08 19.18 0.27
N ASN A 4 20.65 20.02 1.21
CA ASN A 4 19.42 19.83 1.98
C ASN A 4 18.16 19.97 1.11
N THR A 5 18.09 20.98 0.22
CA THR A 5 16.92 21.19 -0.66
C THR A 5 16.68 20.01 -1.59
N SER A 6 17.76 19.41 -2.13
CA SER A 6 17.66 18.22 -2.99
C SER A 6 17.12 16.99 -2.26
N ARG A 7 17.44 16.82 -0.97
CA ARG A 7 16.94 15.68 -0.17
C ARG A 7 15.46 15.82 0.17
N TYR A 8 15.00 17.03 0.48
CA TYR A 8 13.58 17.29 0.69
C TYR A 8 12.77 17.10 -0.60
N LEU A 9 13.28 17.57 -1.75
CA LEU A 9 12.63 17.33 -3.04
C LEU A 9 12.46 15.84 -3.32
N LEU A 10 13.51 15.03 -3.09
CA LEU A 10 13.43 13.58 -3.23
C LEU A 10 12.40 12.96 -2.28
N ALA A 11 12.33 13.42 -1.03
CA ALA A 11 11.34 12.94 -0.07
C ALA A 11 9.90 13.20 -0.52
N TYR A 12 9.62 14.38 -1.09
CA TYR A 12 8.29 14.68 -1.64
C TYR A 12 7.95 13.85 -2.88
N LEU A 13 8.93 13.54 -3.73
CA LEU A 13 8.72 12.63 -4.86
C LEU A 13 8.39 11.20 -4.38
N LEU A 14 9.15 10.68 -3.41
CA LEU A 14 8.90 9.36 -2.83
C LEU A 14 7.56 9.30 -2.08
N TRP A 15 7.21 10.40 -1.40
CA TRP A 15 5.92 10.58 -0.76
C TRP A 15 4.77 10.49 -1.76
N PHE A 16 4.87 11.21 -2.88
CA PHE A 16 3.86 11.15 -3.93
C PHE A 16 3.69 9.73 -4.49
N VAL A 17 4.80 9.00 -4.70
CA VAL A 17 4.74 7.60 -5.15
C VAL A 17 4.00 6.71 -4.15
N SER A 18 4.28 6.83 -2.85
CA SER A 18 3.55 6.09 -1.81
C SER A 18 2.06 6.46 -1.78
N ILE A 19 1.71 7.74 -1.96
CA ILE A 19 0.29 8.14 -2.03
C ILE A 19 -0.43 7.44 -3.18
N VAL A 20 0.17 7.44 -4.38
CA VAL A 20 -0.42 6.77 -5.54
C VAL A 20 -0.60 5.28 -5.25
N LEU A 21 0.41 4.63 -4.65
CA LEU A 21 0.33 3.22 -4.30
C LEU A 21 -0.73 2.94 -3.22
N ALA A 22 -0.86 3.80 -2.22
CA ALA A 22 -1.91 3.74 -1.20
C ALA A 22 -3.31 3.87 -1.81
N PHE A 23 -3.52 4.77 -2.77
CA PHE A 23 -4.79 4.88 -3.49
C PHE A 23 -5.13 3.61 -4.29
N VAL A 24 -4.15 3.03 -4.98
CA VAL A 24 -4.33 1.75 -5.68
C VAL A 24 -4.74 0.67 -4.69
N ASN A 25 -4.08 0.59 -3.53
CA ASN A 25 -4.43 -0.32 -2.45
C ASN A 25 -5.89 -0.15 -1.98
N LEU A 26 -6.31 1.08 -1.69
CA LEU A 26 -7.67 1.38 -1.25
C LEU A 26 -8.73 0.93 -2.28
N LEU A 27 -8.47 1.14 -3.56
CA LEU A 27 -9.35 0.70 -4.65
C LEU A 27 -9.40 -0.82 -4.78
N LYS A 28 -8.26 -1.50 -4.67
CA LYS A 28 -8.18 -2.97 -4.73
C LYS A 28 -8.90 -3.62 -3.56
N TRP A 29 -8.68 -3.13 -2.33
CA TRP A 29 -9.38 -3.60 -1.14
C TRP A 29 -10.90 -3.43 -1.26
N ARG A 30 -11.38 -2.34 -1.84
CA ARG A 30 -12.81 -2.15 -2.13
C ARG A 30 -13.33 -3.21 -3.09
N SER A 31 -12.62 -3.48 -4.18
CA SER A 31 -13.02 -4.49 -5.16
C SER A 31 -13.04 -5.89 -4.55
N SER A 32 -12.03 -6.24 -3.76
CA SER A 32 -11.96 -7.53 -3.06
C SER A 32 -13.08 -7.66 -2.02
N ALA A 33 -13.40 -6.60 -1.28
CA ALA A 33 -14.52 -6.58 -0.35
C ALA A 33 -15.85 -6.88 -1.05
N MET A 34 -16.09 -6.29 -2.23
CA MET A 34 -17.31 -6.56 -3.01
C MET A 34 -17.43 -8.01 -3.47
N ILE A 35 -16.32 -8.64 -3.89
CA ILE A 35 -16.32 -10.07 -4.23
C ILE A 35 -16.64 -10.93 -3.01
N ILE A 36 -16.06 -10.61 -1.85
CA ILE A 36 -16.32 -11.34 -0.61
C ILE A 36 -17.80 -11.26 -0.24
N LEU A 37 -18.41 -10.07 -0.34
CA LEU A 37 -19.85 -9.91 -0.12
C LEU A 37 -20.69 -10.75 -1.10
N GLY A 38 -20.22 -10.97 -2.33
CA GLY A 38 -20.91 -11.82 -3.30
C GLY A 38 -20.91 -13.31 -2.93
N ILE A 39 -20.00 -13.75 -2.07
CA ILE A 39 -19.85 -15.14 -1.64
C ILE A 39 -20.64 -15.41 -0.36
N THR A 40 -20.71 -14.42 0.52
CA THR A 40 -21.45 -14.52 1.77
C THR A 40 -22.86 -13.98 1.61
N SER A 41 -23.87 -14.67 2.14
CA SER A 41 -25.24 -14.19 2.25
C SER A 41 -25.38 -13.10 3.33
N TRP A 42 -24.50 -12.10 3.31
CA TRP A 42 -24.55 -10.96 4.21
C TRP A 42 -25.79 -10.12 3.96
N ASP A 43 -26.20 -9.41 5.00
CA ASP A 43 -27.38 -8.57 4.99
C ASP A 43 -27.28 -7.50 3.90
N ARG A 44 -28.34 -7.34 3.10
CA ARG A 44 -28.43 -6.35 2.01
C ARG A 44 -28.17 -4.93 2.52
N TYR A 45 -28.46 -4.66 3.80
CA TYR A 45 -28.16 -3.38 4.42
C TYR A 45 -26.66 -3.10 4.51
N LEU A 46 -25.82 -4.11 4.75
CA LEU A 46 -24.37 -3.97 4.86
C LEU A 46 -23.75 -3.71 3.48
N GLU A 47 -24.22 -4.41 2.44
CA GLU A 47 -23.83 -4.16 1.06
C GLU A 47 -24.20 -2.74 0.60
N HIS A 48 -25.40 -2.26 0.96
CA HIS A 48 -25.84 -0.91 0.64
C HIS A 48 -25.01 0.16 1.37
N ALA A 49 -24.73 -0.05 2.66
CA ALA A 49 -23.89 0.84 3.45
C ALA A 49 -22.45 0.91 2.91
N LEU A 50 -21.84 -0.22 2.53
CA LEU A 50 -20.50 -0.24 1.93
C LEU A 50 -20.46 0.44 0.57
N ASN A 51 -21.53 0.36 -0.22
CA ASN A 51 -21.63 1.07 -1.49
C ASN A 51 -21.74 2.59 -1.32
N GLN A 52 -22.54 3.07 -0.35
CA GLN A 52 -22.76 4.50 -0.13
C GLN A 52 -21.61 5.16 0.64
N PHE A 53 -21.14 4.52 1.71
CA PHE A 53 -20.14 5.10 2.62
C PHE A 53 -18.73 4.60 2.37
N GLY A 54 -18.53 3.57 1.54
CA GLY A 54 -17.21 3.02 1.27
C GLY A 54 -16.25 4.06 0.73
N PHE A 55 -16.66 4.88 -0.25
CA PHE A 55 -15.81 5.93 -0.79
C PHE A 55 -15.47 7.01 0.24
N LEU A 56 -16.41 7.36 1.13
CA LEU A 56 -16.16 8.31 2.21
C LEU A 56 -15.10 7.75 3.17
N PHE A 57 -15.23 6.49 3.57
CA PHE A 57 -14.27 5.83 4.45
C PHE A 57 -12.89 5.72 3.80
N LEU A 58 -12.81 5.36 2.52
CA LEU A 58 -11.56 5.32 1.77
C LEU A 58 -10.93 6.73 1.64
N ALA A 59 -11.72 7.78 1.47
CA ALA A 59 -11.22 9.14 1.41
C ALA A 59 -10.61 9.58 2.76
N ILE A 60 -11.29 9.27 3.87
CA ILE A 60 -10.79 9.55 5.22
C ILE A 60 -9.49 8.77 5.49
N LEU A 61 -9.46 7.47 5.20
CA LEU A 61 -8.25 6.66 5.32
C LEU A 61 -7.12 7.17 4.43
N GLY A 62 -7.42 7.53 3.20
CA GLY A 62 -6.45 8.12 2.27
C GLY A 62 -5.83 9.39 2.84
N LEU A 63 -6.64 10.29 3.42
CA LEU A 63 -6.15 11.51 4.06
C LEU A 63 -5.23 11.22 5.25
N ILE A 64 -5.59 10.23 6.08
CA ILE A 64 -4.75 9.79 7.20
C ILE A 64 -3.39 9.28 6.69
N ILE A 65 -3.40 8.44 5.65
CA ILE A 65 -2.17 7.90 5.06
C ILE A 65 -1.29 9.02 4.48
N ILE A 66 -1.87 9.98 3.76
CA ILE A 66 -1.17 11.13 3.17
C ILE A 66 -0.42 11.92 4.25
N VAL A 67 -1.12 12.31 5.33
CA VAL A 67 -0.56 13.11 6.41
C VAL A 67 0.51 12.33 7.18
N PHE A 68 0.23 11.06 7.50
CA PHE A 68 1.16 10.22 8.25
C PHE A 68 2.45 9.94 7.47
N THR A 69 2.33 9.60 6.18
CA THR A 69 3.48 9.31 5.32
C THR A 69 4.32 10.56 5.06
N GLU A 70 3.71 11.74 4.94
CA GLU A 70 4.44 13.00 4.80
C GLU A 70 5.35 13.23 6.01
N PHE A 71 4.75 13.17 7.21
CA PHE A 71 5.48 13.30 8.46
C PHE A 71 6.60 12.25 8.57
N TYR A 72 6.28 11.00 8.24
CA TYR A 72 7.22 9.89 8.30
C TYR A 72 8.43 10.09 7.37
N TYR A 73 8.23 10.62 6.16
CA TYR A 73 9.32 10.91 5.23
C TYR A 73 10.13 12.15 5.59
N ARG A 74 9.49 13.23 6.08
CA ARG A 74 10.21 14.41 6.58
C ARG A 74 11.18 14.05 7.71
N THR A 75 10.71 13.32 8.72
CA THR A 75 11.59 12.83 9.80
C THR A 75 12.66 11.85 9.26
N GLY A 76 12.38 11.16 8.15
CA GLY A 76 13.36 10.33 7.44
C GLY A 76 14.51 11.12 6.83
N VAL A 77 14.25 12.32 6.31
CA VAL A 77 15.27 13.23 5.79
C VAL A 77 16.20 13.69 6.92
N GLU A 78 15.63 14.14 8.04
CA GLU A 78 16.37 14.62 9.21
C GLU A 78 17.30 13.56 9.79
N LYS A 79 16.85 12.29 9.80
CA LYS A 79 17.61 11.15 10.32
C LYS A 79 18.47 10.44 9.26
N ASN A 80 18.54 10.96 8.04
CA ASN A 80 19.23 10.36 6.89
C ASN A 80 18.82 8.89 6.60
N GLN A 81 17.55 8.57 6.82
CA GLN A 81 16.94 7.24 6.71
C GLN A 81 15.84 7.17 5.64
N LEU A 82 15.76 8.18 4.75
CA LEU A 82 14.68 8.33 3.79
C LEU A 82 14.43 7.05 2.98
N PHE A 83 15.47 6.45 2.40
CA PHE A 83 15.34 5.24 1.59
C PHE A 83 14.85 4.03 2.39
N ARG A 84 15.36 3.85 3.61
CA ARG A 84 14.92 2.73 4.47
C ARG A 84 13.45 2.85 4.82
N ARG A 85 13.00 4.07 5.14
CA ARG A 85 11.60 4.39 5.41
C ARG A 85 10.73 4.19 4.17
N PHE A 86 11.21 4.62 3.00
CA PHE A 86 10.50 4.42 1.73
C PHE A 86 10.31 2.94 1.41
N PHE A 87 11.37 2.14 1.48
CA PHE A 87 11.24 0.70 1.21
C PHE A 87 10.34 0.00 2.22
N LEU A 88 10.32 0.45 3.48
CA LEU A 88 9.42 -0.10 4.50
C LEU A 88 7.95 0.21 4.17
N ILE A 89 7.61 1.47 3.85
CA ILE A 89 6.24 1.85 3.47
C ILE A 89 5.83 1.11 2.20
N THR A 90 6.67 1.14 1.16
CA THR A 90 6.40 0.43 -0.10
C THR A 90 6.23 -1.07 0.12
N LEU A 91 7.01 -1.69 1.02
CA LEU A 91 6.85 -3.11 1.35
C LEU A 91 5.49 -3.37 2.02
N ILE A 92 5.09 -2.55 2.99
CA ILE A 92 3.78 -2.67 3.64
C ILE A 92 2.66 -2.51 2.60
N GLU A 93 2.76 -1.49 1.75
CA GLU A 93 1.79 -1.24 0.68
C GLU A 93 1.71 -2.41 -0.29
N LEU A 94 2.84 -3.00 -0.71
CA LEU A 94 2.85 -4.16 -1.59
C LEU A 94 2.29 -5.42 -0.93
N ILE A 95 2.54 -5.63 0.37
CA ILE A 95 1.96 -6.74 1.13
C ILE A 95 0.44 -6.58 1.20
N LEU A 96 -0.05 -5.38 1.52
CA LEU A 96 -1.49 -5.10 1.54
C LEU A 96 -2.13 -5.30 0.17
N LEU A 97 -1.42 -4.95 -0.90
CA LEU A 97 -1.87 -5.12 -2.28
C LEU A 97 -1.99 -6.61 -2.63
N THR A 98 -0.95 -7.38 -2.31
CA THR A 98 -0.89 -8.83 -2.51
C THR A 98 -2.02 -9.53 -1.75
N LEU A 99 -2.30 -9.10 -0.51
CA LEU A 99 -3.40 -9.65 0.29
C LEU A 99 -4.77 -9.33 -0.32
N ALA A 100 -4.97 -8.12 -0.83
CA ALA A 100 -6.20 -7.74 -1.51
C ALA A 100 -6.42 -8.58 -2.78
N ASP A 101 -5.38 -8.74 -3.61
CA ASP A 101 -5.46 -9.52 -4.85
C ASP A 101 -5.60 -11.02 -4.58
N LEU A 102 -4.96 -11.54 -3.52
CA LEU A 102 -5.19 -12.91 -3.07
C LEU A 102 -6.66 -13.13 -2.68
N ALA A 103 -7.24 -12.23 -1.89
CA ALA A 103 -8.65 -12.31 -1.50
C ALA A 103 -9.58 -12.25 -2.73
N TYR A 104 -9.26 -11.39 -3.69
CA TYR A 104 -9.97 -11.31 -4.97
C TYR A 104 -9.89 -12.63 -5.76
N VAL A 105 -8.69 -13.20 -5.91
CA VAL A 105 -8.46 -14.47 -6.63
C VAL A 105 -9.24 -15.59 -5.97
N VAL A 106 -9.09 -15.77 -4.66
CA VAL A 106 -9.80 -16.81 -3.90
C VAL A 106 -11.30 -16.65 -4.06
N GLY A 107 -11.82 -15.43 -3.93
CA GLY A 107 -13.24 -15.19 -4.10
C GLY A 107 -13.75 -15.45 -5.52
N SER A 108 -12.97 -15.08 -6.53
CA SER A 108 -13.32 -15.32 -7.94
C SER A 108 -13.37 -16.82 -8.29
N ILE A 109 -12.52 -17.64 -7.67
CA ILE A 109 -12.52 -19.10 -7.83
C ILE A 109 -13.82 -19.67 -7.23
N VAL A 110 -14.19 -19.24 -6.02
CA VAL A 110 -15.41 -19.70 -5.34
C VAL A 110 -16.66 -19.36 -6.15
N LEU A 111 -16.70 -18.18 -6.78
CA LEU A 111 -17.81 -17.74 -7.64
C LEU A 111 -17.76 -18.31 -9.07
N ASN A 112 -16.80 -19.17 -9.41
CA ASN A 112 -16.58 -19.71 -10.76
C ASN A 112 -16.39 -18.63 -11.85
N PHE A 113 -15.86 -17.47 -11.49
CA PHE A 113 -15.52 -16.36 -12.40
C PHE A 113 -14.01 -16.13 -12.43
N PHE A 114 -13.25 -17.21 -12.58
CA PHE A 114 -11.80 -17.15 -12.51
C PHE A 114 -11.19 -16.56 -13.80
N ALA A 115 -10.37 -15.51 -13.66
CA ALA A 115 -9.64 -14.90 -14.76
C ALA A 115 -8.13 -15.17 -14.61
N PRO A 116 -7.45 -15.89 -15.53
CA PRO A 116 -6.03 -16.24 -15.39
C PRO A 116 -5.09 -15.05 -15.19
N GLN A 117 -5.47 -13.88 -15.69
CA GLN A 117 -4.74 -12.62 -15.53
C GLN A 117 -4.52 -12.21 -14.06
N SER A 118 -5.44 -12.56 -13.15
CA SER A 118 -5.31 -12.19 -11.74
C SER A 118 -4.17 -12.95 -11.03
N LEU A 119 -3.89 -14.19 -11.44
CA LEU A 119 -2.73 -14.94 -10.93
C LEU A 119 -1.40 -14.34 -11.38
N ILE A 120 -1.32 -13.88 -12.63
CA ILE A 120 -0.10 -13.25 -13.15
C ILE A 120 0.21 -11.98 -12.34
N ILE A 121 -0.82 -11.16 -12.09
CA ILE A 121 -0.69 -9.96 -11.27
C ILE A 121 -0.18 -10.31 -9.86
N LEU A 122 -0.80 -11.30 -9.21
CA LEU A 122 -0.40 -11.76 -7.88
C LEU A 122 1.06 -12.24 -7.83
N ILE A 123 1.51 -13.01 -8.83
CA ILE A 123 2.90 -13.49 -8.91
C ILE A 123 3.86 -12.31 -9.07
N VAL A 124 3.53 -11.33 -9.91
CA VAL A 124 4.33 -10.12 -10.11
C VAL A 124 4.43 -9.32 -8.81
N GLU A 125 3.33 -9.15 -8.08
CA GLU A 125 3.30 -8.45 -6.79
C GLU A 125 4.16 -9.15 -5.73
N LEU A 126 4.12 -10.49 -5.66
CA LEU A 126 4.98 -11.27 -4.78
C LEU A 126 6.46 -11.13 -5.12
N LEU A 127 6.81 -11.12 -6.40
CA LEU A 127 8.18 -10.86 -6.85
C LEU A 127 8.63 -9.45 -6.46
N LEU A 128 7.78 -8.45 -6.66
CA LEU A 128 8.05 -7.06 -6.26
C LEU A 128 8.24 -6.95 -4.73
N CYS A 129 7.39 -7.61 -3.93
CA CYS A 129 7.57 -7.71 -2.48
C CYS A 129 8.96 -8.26 -2.13
N GLY A 130 9.38 -9.35 -2.78
CA GLY A 130 10.68 -9.97 -2.57
C GLY A 130 11.84 -9.02 -2.91
N VAL A 131 11.76 -8.33 -4.04
CA VAL A 131 12.77 -7.35 -4.47
C VAL A 131 12.85 -6.18 -3.46
N VAL A 132 11.72 -5.59 -3.10
CA VAL A 132 11.67 -4.46 -2.15
C VAL A 132 12.16 -4.89 -0.76
N PHE A 133 11.85 -6.10 -0.33
CA PHE A 133 12.35 -6.66 0.94
C PHE A 133 13.88 -6.79 0.94
N VAL A 134 14.47 -7.27 -0.16
CA VAL A 134 15.93 -7.34 -0.31
C VAL A 134 16.54 -5.94 -0.30
N LEU A 135 15.93 -4.97 -0.98
CA LEU A 135 16.39 -3.57 -0.96
C LEU A 135 16.31 -2.93 0.43
N TYR A 136 15.21 -3.17 1.16
CA TYR A 136 15.05 -2.73 2.54
C TYR A 136 16.16 -3.29 3.44
N ARG A 137 16.50 -4.58 3.32
CA ARG A 137 17.59 -5.20 4.08
C ARG A 137 18.97 -4.64 3.76
N ARG A 138 19.19 -4.18 2.52
CA ARG A 138 20.45 -3.58 2.09
C ARG A 138 20.63 -2.14 2.55
N THR A 139 19.56 -1.45 2.95
CA THR A 139 19.69 -0.11 3.53
C THR A 139 20.18 -0.17 4.97
N PRO A 140 21.33 0.46 5.32
CA PRO A 140 21.93 0.33 6.64
C PRO A 140 21.02 0.91 7.74
N PRO A 141 21.03 0.30 8.95
CA PRO A 141 20.33 0.86 10.10
C PRO A 141 20.95 2.20 10.54
N PRO A 142 20.23 3.03 11.33
CA PRO A 142 20.83 4.20 11.94
C PRO A 142 22.12 3.81 12.64
N MET A 143 23.21 4.54 12.37
CA MET A 143 24.32 4.56 13.29
C MET A 143 23.77 5.16 14.58
N GLU A 144 23.56 4.32 15.60
CA GLU A 144 23.41 4.81 16.96
C GLU A 144 24.66 5.64 17.23
N LEU A 145 24.47 6.94 17.49
CA LEU A 145 25.51 7.75 18.09
C LEU A 145 25.86 7.04 19.40
N SER A 146 26.96 6.29 19.38
CA SER A 146 27.60 5.76 20.56
C SER A 146 27.88 6.95 21.48
N ASN A 147 27.07 7.07 22.53
CA ASN A 147 27.43 7.86 23.70
C ASN A 147 28.59 7.18 24.42
#